data_AF-A0AAP9MFK7-F1
#
_entry.id   AF-A0AAP9MFK7-F1
#
_cell.length_a   1.000
_cell.length_b   1.000
_cell.length_c   1.000
_cell.angle_alpha   90.00
_cell.angle_beta   90.00
_cell.angle_gamma   90.00
#
_symmetry.space_group_name_H-M   'P 1'
#
loop_
_entity.id
_entity.type
_entity.pdbx_description
1 polymer ?
#
loop_
_entity_poly.entity_id
_entity_poly.type
_entity_poly.pdbx_seq_one_letter_code
_entity_poly.pdbx_strand_id
1 'polypeptide(L)'
;MEICELDIAAYRGKAIKVQYTTSYVYEAVVSQDAACFGVMFQRTALPKPLSCGFDDVWGSEWLKQPELYGVCVDGQIAGLLEICMENWTQRLRITNLFIEPAYRGRGCATRLLEHARQLAMQRDIRCVLLETQSCNDPAIQCYLRSGFVFLGCDLSVASNQDIQRKNVRIEMGCYL
;
A
#
# COMPACT_ATOMS: atom_id res chain seq x y z
N MET A 1 13.09 -7.17 15.43
CA MET A 1 12.28 -6.05 14.91
C MET A 1 11.06 -5.92 15.80
N GLU A 2 11.01 -4.84 16.57
CA GLU A 2 9.90 -4.56 17.48
C GLU A 2 8.93 -3.58 16.85
N ILE A 3 7.66 -3.67 17.23
CA ILE A 3 6.63 -2.71 16.82
C ILE A 3 6.36 -1.79 18.00
N CYS A 4 6.28 -0.49 17.74
CA CYS A 4 5.84 0.50 18.71
C CYS A 4 4.64 1.27 18.16
N GLU A 5 3.66 1.55 19.02
CA GLU A 5 2.61 2.50 18.72
C GLU A 5 3.17 3.93 18.86
N LEU A 6 2.75 4.83 17.97
CA LEU A 6 3.21 6.20 17.90
C LEU A 6 2.01 7.14 17.98
N ASP A 7 2.22 8.28 18.64
CA ASP A 7 1.20 9.34 18.69
C ASP A 7 1.06 10.00 17.31
N ILE A 8 -0.05 9.74 16.64
CA ILE A 8 -0.37 10.33 15.33
C ILE A 8 -0.42 11.86 15.38
N ALA A 9 -0.76 12.48 16.52
CA ALA A 9 -0.77 13.93 16.65
C ALA A 9 0.63 14.53 16.48
N ALA A 10 1.67 13.83 16.93
CA ALA A 10 3.06 14.23 16.74
C ALA A 10 3.56 14.07 15.29
N TYR A 11 2.83 13.35 14.43
CA TYR A 11 3.20 13.12 13.03
C TYR A 11 2.31 13.85 12.03
N ARG A 12 1.12 14.29 12.45
CA ARG A 12 0.14 14.93 11.58
C ARG A 12 0.74 16.05 10.74
N GLY A 13 0.53 15.99 9.43
CA GLY A 13 1.03 16.96 8.45
C GLY A 13 2.51 16.83 8.10
N LYS A 14 3.27 15.94 8.74
CA LYS A 14 4.66 15.66 8.33
C LYS A 14 4.66 14.97 6.98
N ALA A 15 5.51 15.47 6.07
CA ALA A 15 5.61 14.96 4.72
C ALA A 15 6.15 13.53 4.68
N ILE A 16 5.53 12.72 3.83
CA ILE A 16 5.98 11.41 3.38
C ILE A 16 6.50 11.62 1.97
N LYS A 17 7.77 11.29 1.73
CA LYS A 17 8.36 11.33 0.39
C LYS A 17 8.74 9.93 -0.03
N VAL A 18 7.89 9.31 -0.83
CA VAL A 18 8.12 7.95 -1.28
C VAL A 18 8.90 7.99 -2.59
N GLN A 19 10.03 7.30 -2.61
CA GLN A 19 10.84 7.11 -3.80
C GLN A 19 11.23 5.65 -3.92
N TYR A 20 11.13 5.09 -5.12
CA TYR A 20 11.52 3.71 -5.42
C TYR A 20 11.89 3.55 -6.89
N THR A 21 12.61 2.48 -7.18
CA THR A 21 12.94 2.08 -8.56
C THR A 21 12.20 0.78 -8.87
N THR A 22 11.62 0.71 -10.06
CA THR A 22 10.95 -0.48 -10.54
C THR A 22 11.53 -0.98 -11.85
N SER A 23 11.64 -2.30 -12.01
CA SER A 23 12.04 -2.96 -13.26
C SER A 23 10.89 -3.72 -13.93
N TYR A 24 9.74 -3.78 -13.27
CA TYR A 24 8.51 -4.41 -13.77
C TYR A 24 7.33 -3.49 -13.49
N VAL A 25 6.24 -3.68 -14.21
CA VAL A 25 4.97 -3.02 -13.93
C VAL A 25 3.84 -4.01 -14.16
N TYR A 26 2.70 -3.76 -13.55
CA TYR A 26 1.47 -4.47 -13.84
C TYR A 26 0.67 -3.68 -14.88
N GLU A 27 0.69 -4.14 -16.12
CA GLU A 27 -0.02 -3.49 -17.23
C GLU A 27 -1.50 -3.87 -17.18
N ALA A 28 -2.38 -2.86 -17.16
CA ALA A 28 -3.81 -3.06 -17.22
C ALA A 28 -4.24 -3.37 -18.66
N VAL A 29 -4.80 -4.56 -18.86
CA VAL A 29 -5.41 -5.02 -20.12
C VAL A 29 -6.91 -5.01 -19.91
N VAL A 30 -7.58 -4.02 -20.51
CA VAL A 30 -9.03 -3.82 -20.38
C VAL A 30 -9.73 -4.50 -21.55
N SER A 31 -10.78 -5.25 -21.25
CA SER A 31 -11.74 -5.77 -22.23
C SER A 31 -13.11 -5.26 -21.87
N GLN A 32 -13.83 -4.69 -22.84
CA GLN A 32 -15.18 -4.17 -22.63
C GLN A 32 -15.99 -4.25 -23.92
N ASP A 33 -17.11 -4.96 -23.86
CA ASP A 33 -18.17 -4.98 -24.85
C ASP A 33 -19.55 -5.06 -24.16
N ALA A 34 -20.60 -5.34 -24.91
CA ALA A 34 -21.96 -5.41 -24.38
C ALA A 34 -22.22 -6.65 -23.49
N ALA A 35 -21.41 -7.70 -23.61
CA ALA A 35 -21.57 -8.98 -22.93
C ALA A 35 -20.57 -9.18 -21.78
N CYS A 36 -19.39 -8.57 -21.86
CA CYS A 36 -18.36 -8.68 -20.85
C CYS A 36 -17.59 -7.38 -20.64
N PHE A 37 -17.14 -7.17 -19.40
CA PHE A 37 -16.17 -6.15 -19.07
C PHE A 37 -15.23 -6.69 -18.00
N GLY A 38 -13.97 -6.26 -18.05
CA GLY A 38 -12.97 -6.70 -17.11
C GLY A 38 -11.63 -6.03 -17.33
N VAL A 39 -10.77 -6.20 -16.35
CA VAL A 39 -9.38 -5.75 -16.39
C VAL A 39 -8.49 -6.87 -15.87
N MET A 40 -7.46 -7.18 -16.64
CA MET A 40 -6.39 -8.06 -16.22
C MET A 40 -5.14 -7.24 -15.98
N PHE A 41 -4.37 -7.58 -14.95
CA PHE A 41 -3.08 -6.96 -14.69
C PHE A 41 -1.96 -7.96 -15.00
N GLN A 42 -1.20 -7.69 -16.06
CA GLN A 42 -0.09 -8.53 -16.47
C GLN A 42 1.23 -7.92 -16.01
N ARG A 43 2.02 -8.70 -15.25
CA ARG A 43 3.35 -8.26 -14.83
C ARG A 43 4.33 -8.34 -16.00
N THR A 44 4.79 -7.19 -16.48
CA THR A 44 5.68 -7.07 -17.65
C THR A 44 7.01 -6.43 -17.24
N ALA A 45 8.12 -6.95 -17.76
CA ALA A 45 9.45 -6.35 -17.57
C ALA A 45 9.58 -5.03 -18.35
N LEU A 46 10.20 -4.04 -17.74
CA LEU A 46 10.52 -2.78 -18.41
C LEU A 46 11.87 -2.90 -19.15
N PRO A 47 12.02 -2.27 -20.34
CA PRO A 47 13.31 -2.25 -21.04
C PRO A 47 14.43 -1.61 -20.22
N LYS A 48 14.09 -0.66 -19.35
CA LYS A 48 14.99 -0.02 -18.39
C LYS A 48 14.23 0.25 -17.09
N PRO A 49 14.88 0.19 -15.92
CA PRO A 49 14.24 0.56 -14.66
C PRO A 49 13.73 2.01 -14.67
N LEU A 50 12.59 2.24 -14.03
CA LEU A 50 11.99 3.56 -13.84
C LEU A 50 12.14 4.01 -12.39
N SER A 51 12.47 5.29 -12.19
CA SER A 51 12.38 5.95 -10.89
C SER A 51 10.97 6.52 -10.73
N CYS A 52 10.31 6.13 -9.64
CA CYS A 52 8.96 6.50 -9.32
C CYS A 52 8.90 7.08 -7.90
N GLY A 53 7.82 7.80 -7.62
CA GLY A 53 7.60 8.36 -6.29
C GLY A 53 6.31 9.14 -6.22
N PHE A 54 5.93 9.45 -4.99
CA PHE A 54 4.81 10.32 -4.67
C PHE A 54 5.05 10.96 -3.31
N ASP A 55 4.39 12.09 -3.11
CA ASP A 55 4.39 12.80 -1.84
C ASP A 55 3.01 12.59 -1.17
N ASP A 56 3.01 12.44 0.14
CA ASP A 56 1.81 12.41 0.98
C ASP A 56 2.14 13.03 2.35
N VAL A 57 1.21 12.96 3.31
CA VAL A 57 1.43 13.37 4.70
C VAL A 57 0.87 12.33 5.66
N TRP A 58 1.45 12.23 6.84
CA TRP A 58 0.84 11.45 7.92
C TRP A 58 -0.37 12.21 8.49
N GLY A 59 -1.41 11.47 8.88
CA GLY A 59 -2.56 11.97 9.60
C GLY A 59 -3.44 12.90 8.76
N SER A 60 -3.60 12.60 7.46
CA SER A 60 -4.42 13.39 6.54
C SER A 60 -5.81 13.69 7.08
N GLU A 61 -6.33 14.89 6.82
CA GLU A 61 -7.53 15.44 7.47
C GLU A 61 -8.81 14.63 7.19
N TRP A 62 -8.86 13.92 6.06
CA TRP A 62 -9.99 13.08 5.69
C TRP A 62 -10.01 11.72 6.41
N LEU A 63 -8.94 11.35 7.13
CA LEU A 63 -8.86 10.11 7.87
C LEU A 63 -9.59 10.23 9.22
N LYS A 64 -10.45 9.24 9.50
CA LYS A 64 -11.19 9.18 10.75
C LYS A 64 -10.40 8.35 11.76
N GLN A 65 -9.85 9.01 12.77
CA GLN A 65 -9.09 8.37 13.86
C GLN A 65 -7.95 7.44 13.35
N PRO A 66 -7.00 7.96 12.54
CA PRO A 66 -5.86 7.16 12.10
C PRO A 66 -4.98 6.75 13.28
N GLU A 67 -4.46 5.53 13.23
CA GLU A 67 -3.48 4.98 14.19
C GLU A 67 -2.14 4.81 13.48
N LEU A 68 -1.04 5.03 14.20
CA LEU A 68 0.32 5.00 13.64
C LEU A 68 1.20 4.03 14.41
N TYR A 69 1.94 3.22 13.67
CA TYR A 69 2.86 2.22 14.21
C TYR A 69 4.23 2.34 13.55
N GLY A 70 5.29 2.18 14.34
CA GLY A 70 6.66 2.12 13.88
C GLY A 70 7.22 0.69 13.98
N VAL A 71 8.12 0.34 13.07
CA VAL A 71 9.01 -0.82 13.22
C VAL A 71 10.41 -0.37 13.59
N CYS A 72 10.92 -0.88 14.70
CA CYS A 72 12.24 -0.54 15.22
C CYS A 72 13.29 -1.58 14.83
N VAL A 73 14.43 -1.09 14.34
CA VAL A 73 15.65 -1.86 14.05
C VAL A 73 16.79 -1.15 14.79
N ASP A 74 17.50 -1.88 15.65
CA ASP A 74 18.64 -1.35 16.42
C ASP A 74 18.34 -0.04 17.18
N GLY A 75 17.13 0.07 17.75
CA GLY A 75 16.67 1.23 18.51
C GLY A 75 16.22 2.43 17.66
N GLN A 76 16.22 2.32 16.32
CA GLN A 76 15.76 3.36 15.40
C GLN A 76 14.47 2.96 14.70
N ILE A 77 13.56 3.92 14.49
CA ILE A 77 12.36 3.72 13.67
C ILE A 77 12.81 3.56 12.21
N ALA A 78 12.66 2.35 11.67
CA ALA A 78 13.05 1.96 10.33
C ALA A 78 11.89 2.05 9.32
N GLY A 79 10.66 2.20 9.79
CA GLY A 79 9.49 2.33 8.96
C GLY A 79 8.23 2.60 9.77
N LEU A 80 7.20 3.06 9.09
CA LEU A 80 5.94 3.52 9.63
C LEU A 80 4.77 2.89 8.88
N LEU A 81 3.71 2.60 9.61
CA LEU A 81 2.44 2.07 9.14
C LEU A 81 1.33 2.92 9.73
N GLU A 82 0.53 3.54 8.87
CA GLU A 82 -0.70 4.23 9.23
C GLU A 82 -1.90 3.40 8.82
N ILE A 83 -2.82 3.23 9.77
CA ILE A 83 -4.04 2.47 9.56
C ILE A 83 -5.27 3.30 9.94
N CYS A 84 -6.40 2.97 9.32
CA CYS A 84 -7.70 3.56 9.60
C CYS A 84 -8.75 2.45 9.58
N MET A 85 -9.61 2.40 10.60
CA MET A 85 -10.70 1.44 10.65
C MET A 85 -11.90 1.89 9.81
N GLU A 86 -12.39 0.99 8.97
CA GLU A 86 -13.63 1.16 8.21
C GLU A 86 -14.77 0.42 8.92
N ASN A 87 -15.33 1.02 9.98
CA ASN A 87 -16.33 0.37 10.84
C ASN A 87 -17.57 -0.15 10.09
N TRP A 88 -17.99 0.54 9.02
CA TRP A 88 -19.15 0.12 8.23
C TRP A 88 -18.91 -1.19 7.47
N THR A 89 -17.70 -1.37 6.92
CA THR A 89 -17.35 -2.52 6.09
C THR A 89 -16.61 -3.60 6.88
N GLN A 90 -16.28 -3.34 8.15
CA GLN A 90 -15.48 -4.19 9.03
C GLN A 90 -14.13 -4.52 8.41
N ARG A 91 -13.42 -3.48 7.95
CA ARG A 91 -12.11 -3.57 7.30
C ARG A 91 -11.10 -2.65 7.97
N LEU A 92 -9.82 -3.01 7.89
CA LEU A 92 -8.70 -2.18 8.32
C LEU A 92 -7.97 -1.70 7.08
N ARG A 93 -8.04 -0.39 6.81
CA ARG A 93 -7.30 0.21 5.70
C ARG A 93 -5.92 0.61 6.16
N ILE A 94 -4.89 0.15 5.46
CA ILE A 94 -3.56 0.72 5.52
C ILE A 94 -3.57 1.90 4.55
N THR A 95 -3.45 3.11 5.10
CA THR A 95 -3.45 4.36 4.31
C THR A 95 -2.05 4.70 3.85
N ASN A 96 -1.06 4.47 4.70
CA ASN A 96 0.34 4.69 4.39
C ASN A 96 1.23 3.57 4.95
N LEU A 97 2.17 3.08 4.15
CA LEU A 97 3.22 2.17 4.56
C LEU A 97 4.55 2.65 3.97
N PHE A 98 5.47 3.04 4.85
CA PHE A 98 6.75 3.60 4.44
C PHE A 98 7.90 2.91 5.16
N ILE A 99 8.90 2.48 4.41
CA ILE A 99 10.16 1.97 4.96
C ILE A 99 11.29 2.88 4.49
N GLU A 100 12.10 3.32 5.45
CA GLU A 100 13.30 4.10 5.20
C GLU A 100 14.22 3.36 4.21
N PRO A 101 14.76 4.04 3.17
CA PRO A 101 15.53 3.39 2.11
C PRO A 101 16.64 2.45 2.62
N ALA A 102 17.35 2.85 3.67
CA ALA A 102 18.45 2.07 4.26
C ALA A 102 17.99 0.73 4.88
N TYR A 103 16.71 0.60 5.23
CA TYR A 103 16.11 -0.55 5.90
C TYR A 103 15.26 -1.42 4.98
N ARG A 104 15.14 -1.07 3.70
CA ARG A 104 14.40 -1.88 2.71
C ARG A 104 15.11 -3.21 2.46
N GLY A 105 14.34 -4.23 2.09
CA GLY A 105 14.85 -5.59 1.86
C GLY A 105 15.17 -6.39 3.14
N ARG A 106 14.92 -5.81 4.33
CA ARG A 106 15.20 -6.46 5.63
C ARG A 106 13.96 -7.04 6.32
N GLY A 107 12.83 -7.10 5.63
CA GLY A 107 11.55 -7.62 6.19
C GLY A 107 10.73 -6.62 7.02
N CYS A 108 11.16 -5.35 7.14
CA CYS A 108 10.45 -4.33 7.93
C CYS A 108 8.98 -4.15 7.49
N ALA A 109 8.71 -4.08 6.19
CA ALA A 109 7.35 -3.96 5.65
C ALA A 109 6.50 -5.19 6.01
N THR A 110 7.04 -6.40 5.85
CA THR A 110 6.37 -7.64 6.21
C THR A 110 5.99 -7.65 7.69
N ARG A 111 6.91 -7.22 8.57
CA ARG A 111 6.65 -7.14 10.02
C ARG A 111 5.51 -6.18 10.37
N LEU A 112 5.40 -5.04 9.67
CA LEU A 112 4.29 -4.09 9.84
C LEU A 112 2.97 -4.65 9.30
N LEU A 113 2.98 -5.31 8.14
CA LEU A 113 1.80 -5.94 7.55
C LEU A 113 1.26 -7.07 8.46
N GLU A 114 2.15 -7.87 9.05
CA GLU A 114 1.78 -8.88 10.06
C GLU A 114 1.15 -8.24 11.29
N HIS A 115 1.64 -7.09 11.73
CA HIS A 115 1.05 -6.35 12.85
C HIS A 115 -0.36 -5.85 12.51
N ALA A 116 -0.57 -5.25 11.34
CA ALA A 116 -1.90 -4.86 10.88
C ALA A 116 -2.86 -6.05 10.87
N ARG A 117 -2.39 -7.21 10.40
CA ARG A 117 -3.16 -8.46 10.39
C ARG A 117 -3.57 -8.90 11.80
N GLN A 118 -2.63 -8.88 12.75
CA GLN A 118 -2.88 -9.22 14.14
C GLN A 118 -3.88 -8.27 14.80
N LEU A 119 -3.72 -6.95 14.59
CA LEU A 119 -4.68 -5.95 15.09
C LEU A 119 -6.08 -6.18 14.53
N ALA A 120 -6.18 -6.49 13.24
CA ALA A 120 -7.45 -6.75 12.61
C ALA A 120 -8.13 -8.01 13.20
N MET A 121 -7.40 -9.10 13.38
CA MET A 121 -7.93 -10.31 14.04
C MET A 121 -8.39 -10.06 15.48
N GLN A 122 -7.63 -9.26 16.24
CA GLN A 122 -7.98 -8.91 17.63
C GLN A 122 -9.24 -8.03 17.75
N ARG A 123 -9.60 -7.33 16.68
CA ARG A 123 -10.71 -6.38 16.62
C ARG A 123 -11.88 -6.92 15.80
N ASP A 124 -11.92 -8.23 15.55
CA ASP A 124 -12.95 -8.91 14.75
C ASP A 124 -13.15 -8.29 13.34
N ILE A 125 -12.10 -7.70 12.79
CA ILE A 125 -12.07 -7.17 11.44
C ILE A 125 -11.87 -8.34 10.47
N ARG A 126 -12.50 -8.29 9.29
CA ARG A 126 -12.51 -9.43 8.33
C ARG A 126 -11.47 -9.33 7.21
N CYS A 127 -10.87 -8.15 7.03
CA CYS A 127 -9.97 -7.88 5.91
C CYS A 127 -9.07 -6.68 6.20
N VAL A 128 -7.78 -6.82 5.92
CA VAL A 128 -6.83 -5.70 5.81
C VAL A 128 -6.71 -5.33 4.33
N LEU A 129 -6.83 -4.06 3.98
CA LEU A 129 -6.68 -3.61 2.58
C LEU A 129 -5.85 -2.35 2.46
N LEU A 130 -5.34 -2.14 1.25
CA LEU A 130 -4.51 -1.00 0.89
C LEU A 130 -4.67 -0.68 -0.60
N GLU A 131 -4.19 0.48 -0.99
CA GLU A 131 -4.02 0.84 -2.38
C GLU A 131 -2.55 1.02 -2.76
N THR A 132 -2.25 0.82 -4.04
CA THR A 132 -0.95 1.14 -4.63
C THR A 132 -1.10 1.40 -6.12
N GLN A 133 -0.07 1.92 -6.77
CA GLN A 133 -0.06 2.13 -8.21
C GLN A 133 0.46 0.88 -8.92
N SER A 134 -0.06 0.58 -10.10
CA SER A 134 0.32 -0.58 -10.90
C SER A 134 1.78 -0.56 -11.36
N CYS A 135 2.44 0.60 -11.31
CA CYS A 135 3.88 0.72 -11.54
C CYS A 135 4.73 0.32 -10.32
N ASN A 136 4.15 0.25 -9.12
CA ASN A 136 4.84 -0.04 -7.87
C ASN A 136 5.05 -1.55 -7.66
N ASP A 137 5.70 -2.21 -8.62
CA ASP A 137 6.00 -3.63 -8.55
C ASP A 137 6.67 -4.05 -7.23
N PRO A 138 7.65 -3.32 -6.66
CA PRO A 138 8.26 -3.70 -5.39
C PRO A 138 7.23 -3.83 -4.24
N ALA A 139 6.28 -2.89 -4.17
CA ALA A 139 5.21 -2.94 -3.17
C ALA A 139 4.23 -4.08 -3.46
N ILE A 140 3.76 -4.23 -4.69
CA ILE A 140 2.84 -5.30 -5.09
C ILE A 140 3.43 -6.68 -4.78
N GLN A 141 4.71 -6.90 -5.10
CA GLN A 141 5.42 -8.13 -4.80
C GLN A 141 5.55 -8.36 -3.28
N CYS A 142 5.76 -7.30 -2.49
CA CYS A 142 5.73 -7.38 -1.03
C CYS A 142 4.36 -7.82 -0.53
N TYR A 143 3.27 -7.22 -1.03
CA TYR A 143 1.92 -7.53 -0.62
C TYR A 143 1.51 -8.96 -0.99
N LEU A 144 1.81 -9.40 -2.22
CA LEU A 144 1.57 -10.78 -2.66
C LEU A 144 2.28 -11.79 -1.75
N ARG A 145 3.55 -11.56 -1.41
CA ARG A 145 4.30 -12.43 -0.46
C ARG A 145 3.71 -12.41 0.95
N SER A 146 3.08 -11.31 1.35
CA SER A 146 2.36 -11.18 2.62
C SER A 146 0.92 -11.71 2.56
N GLY A 147 0.50 -12.38 1.48
CA GLY A 147 -0.82 -13.01 1.35
C GLY A 147 -1.94 -12.07 0.91
N PHE A 148 -1.62 -10.88 0.37
CA PHE A 148 -2.61 -10.00 -0.22
C PHE A 148 -3.00 -10.46 -1.62
N VAL A 149 -4.25 -10.23 -2.00
CA VAL A 149 -4.84 -10.52 -3.30
C VAL A 149 -5.41 -9.25 -3.93
N PHE A 150 -5.64 -9.26 -5.24
CA PHE A 150 -6.31 -8.18 -5.95
C PHE A 150 -7.79 -8.10 -5.53
N LEU A 151 -8.27 -6.90 -5.19
CA LEU A 151 -9.66 -6.64 -4.83
C LEU A 151 -10.40 -5.76 -5.84
N GLY A 152 -9.68 -4.90 -6.55
CA GLY A 152 -10.26 -3.96 -7.50
C GLY A 152 -9.25 -2.93 -7.97
N CYS A 153 -9.69 -2.00 -8.81
CA CYS A 153 -8.87 -0.91 -9.30
C CYS A 153 -9.73 0.28 -9.72
N ASP A 154 -9.07 1.41 -9.92
CA ASP A 154 -9.64 2.57 -10.59
C ASP A 154 -8.66 3.02 -11.68
N LEU A 155 -9.17 3.08 -12.91
CA LEU A 155 -8.41 3.27 -14.14
C LEU A 155 -8.10 4.75 -14.44
N SER A 156 -8.56 5.69 -13.60
CA SER A 156 -8.47 7.13 -13.90
C SER A 156 -8.32 8.04 -12.68
N VAL A 157 -7.73 7.57 -11.57
CA VAL A 157 -7.59 8.34 -10.33
C VAL A 157 -6.72 9.57 -10.50
N ALA A 158 -5.51 9.40 -11.04
CA ALA A 158 -4.57 10.50 -11.21
C ALA A 158 -4.82 11.23 -12.52
N SER A 159 -5.24 10.51 -13.56
CA SER A 159 -5.59 11.08 -14.87
C SER A 159 -6.36 10.11 -15.75
N ASN A 160 -7.02 10.63 -16.79
CA ASN A 160 -7.62 9.81 -17.86
C ASN A 160 -6.58 9.02 -18.71
N GLN A 161 -5.28 9.09 -18.37
CA GLN A 161 -4.19 8.43 -19.08
C GLN A 161 -3.47 7.38 -18.21
N ASP A 162 -4.03 6.99 -17.06
CA ASP A 162 -3.33 6.13 -16.09
C ASP A 162 -3.01 4.75 -16.65
N ILE A 163 -3.85 4.20 -17.54
CA ILE A 163 -3.56 2.96 -18.27
C ILE A 163 -2.30 3.13 -19.13
N GLN A 164 -2.25 4.17 -19.97
CA GLN A 164 -1.13 4.43 -20.87
C GLN A 164 0.16 4.73 -20.09
N ARG A 165 0.03 5.39 -18.93
CA ARG A 165 1.13 5.70 -18.02
C ARG A 165 1.53 4.52 -17.13
N LYS A 166 0.80 3.40 -17.20
CA LYS A 166 1.01 2.20 -16.36
C LYS A 166 0.93 2.53 -14.87
N ASN A 167 0.09 3.49 -14.50
CA ASN A 167 -0.04 4.07 -13.16
C ASN A 167 -1.46 3.96 -12.60
N VAL A 168 -2.14 2.86 -12.92
CA VAL A 168 -3.50 2.57 -12.47
C VAL A 168 -3.50 2.34 -10.96
N ARG A 169 -4.46 2.91 -10.23
CA ARG A 169 -4.64 2.60 -8.81
C ARG A 169 -5.22 1.19 -8.70
N ILE A 170 -4.52 0.30 -7.99
CA ILE A 170 -5.01 -1.01 -7.63
C ILE A 170 -5.27 -1.10 -6.13
N GLU A 171 -6.31 -1.82 -5.76
CA GLU A 171 -6.66 -2.14 -4.40
C GLU A 171 -6.33 -3.61 -4.14
N MET A 172 -5.60 -3.86 -3.07
CA MET A 172 -5.20 -5.19 -2.62
C MET A 172 -5.67 -5.41 -1.19
N GLY A 173 -5.92 -6.66 -0.82
CA GLY A 173 -6.26 -6.97 0.57
C GLY A 173 -5.96 -8.41 0.97
N CYS A 174 -5.92 -8.62 2.28
CA CYS A 174 -5.65 -9.90 2.92
C CYS A 174 -6.86 -10.25 3.80
N TYR A 175 -7.49 -11.39 3.51
CA TYR A 175 -8.57 -11.94 4.32
C TYR A 175 -8.00 -12.61 5.58
N LEU A 176 -8.80 -12.62 6.65
CA LEU A 176 -8.40 -13.05 8.00
C LEU A 176 -9.13 -14.32 8.43
#